data_AF-A0A2W4BR37-F1
#
_entry.id   AF-A0A2W4BR37-F1
#
_cell.length_a   1.000
_cell.length_b   1.000
_cell.length_c   1.000
_cell.angle_alpha   90.00
_cell.angle_beta   90.00
_cell.angle_gamma   90.00
#
_symmetry.space_group_name_H-M   'P 1'
#
loop_
_entity.id
_entity.type
_entity.pdbx_description
1 polymer ?
#
loop_
_entity_poly.entity_id
_entity_poly.type
_entity_poly.pdbx_seq_one_letter_code
_entity_poly.pdbx_strand_id
1 'polypeptide(L)'
;MKKAIISKTVNLLDGGCNACGIIEDENYTLTIDEQAISLEALTVNSLVSAIALKNGFKREYQMDVIDDYTLYKKEEYQVTLKEEYDFLTYSTDSVKIETKDQIILETKLVEKVNDILGTIFNVEELEFCFKMT
;
A
#
# COMPACT_ATOMS: atom_id res chain seq x y z
N MET A 1 -0.83 8.33 17.87
CA MET A 1 -1.17 7.25 16.93
C MET A 1 -2.58 7.42 16.42
N LYS A 2 -2.75 7.65 15.10
CA LYS A 2 -4.07 7.70 14.47
C LYS A 2 -4.56 6.29 14.14
N LYS A 3 -5.87 6.11 14.06
CA LYS A 3 -6.48 4.81 13.73
C LYS A 3 -6.63 4.65 12.22
N ALA A 4 -6.21 3.50 11.71
CA ALA A 4 -6.38 3.08 10.32
C ALA A 4 -7.24 1.82 10.25
N ILE A 5 -8.44 1.93 9.68
CA ILE A 5 -9.39 0.81 9.60
C ILE A 5 -9.32 0.20 8.20
N ILE A 6 -9.01 -1.09 8.12
CA ILE A 6 -9.05 -1.86 6.87
C ILE A 6 -10.33 -2.68 6.87
N SER A 7 -11.14 -2.54 5.83
CA SER A 7 -12.34 -3.37 5.61
C SER A 7 -12.22 -4.12 4.30
N LYS A 8 -12.68 -5.37 4.32
CA LYS A 8 -12.80 -6.24 3.14
C LYS A 8 -14.28 -6.43 2.83
N THR A 9 -14.61 -6.38 1.54
CA THR A 9 -15.91 -6.79 1.00
C THR A 9 -15.66 -7.84 -0.09
N VAL A 10 -16.45 -8.90 -0.09
CA VAL A 10 -16.36 -9.97 -1.10
C VAL A 10 -17.63 -9.96 -1.91
N ASN A 11 -17.51 -9.67 -3.20
CA ASN A 11 -18.60 -9.77 -4.14
C ASN A 11 -18.54 -11.12 -4.85
N LEU A 12 -19.68 -11.79 -4.96
CA LEU A 12 -19.79 -13.03 -5.71
C LEU A 12 -20.27 -12.68 -7.12
N LEU A 13 -19.37 -12.80 -8.09
CA LEU A 13 -19.68 -12.54 -9.50
C LEU A 13 -20.03 -13.86 -10.20
N ASP A 14 -21.16 -13.87 -10.89
CA ASP A 14 -21.49 -14.95 -11.83
C ASP A 14 -20.60 -14.78 -13.08
N GLY A 15 -19.81 -15.80 -13.42
CA GLY A 15 -18.72 -15.75 -14.39
C GLY A 15 -19.14 -15.49 -15.85
N GLY A 16 -20.38 -15.07 -16.10
CA GLY A 16 -20.91 -14.64 -17.40
C GLY A 16 -21.02 -15.74 -18.46
N CYS A 17 -20.47 -16.93 -18.20
CA CYS A 17 -20.56 -18.13 -19.01
C CYS A 17 -21.18 -19.23 -18.16
N ASN A 18 -22.12 -19.98 -18.72
CA ASN A 18 -22.78 -21.14 -18.12
C ASN A 18 -21.83 -22.29 -17.69
N ALA A 19 -20.52 -22.15 -17.89
CA ALA A 19 -19.47 -23.08 -17.48
C ALA A 19 -18.50 -22.51 -16.41
N CYS A 20 -18.59 -21.22 -16.10
CA CYS A 20 -17.74 -20.59 -15.09
C CYS A 20 -18.46 -20.58 -13.74
N GLY A 21 -17.78 -21.04 -12.68
CA GLY A 21 -18.29 -20.98 -11.31
C GLY A 21 -18.35 -19.55 -10.77
N ILE A 22 -18.89 -19.41 -9.56
CA ILE A 22 -18.88 -18.14 -8.83
C ILE A 22 -17.43 -17.70 -8.62
N ILE A 23 -17.13 -16.46 -8.98
CA ILE A 23 -15.83 -15.82 -8.76
C ILE A 23 -15.96 -14.89 -7.55
N GLU A 24 -15.05 -15.02 -6.59
CA GLU A 24 -14.92 -14.09 -5.47
C GLU A 24 -14.11 -12.86 -5.93
N ASP A 25 -14.70 -11.68 -5.81
CA ASP A 25 -14.07 -10.40 -6.07
C ASP A 25 -13.86 -9.65 -4.75
N GLU A 26 -12.61 -9.60 -4.31
CA GLU A 26 -12.22 -9.01 -3.03
C GLU A 26 -11.89 -7.53 -3.20
N ASN A 27 -12.64 -6.68 -2.51
CA ASN A 27 -12.47 -5.25 -2.53
C ASN A 27 -12.03 -4.77 -1.15
N TYR A 28 -10.91 -4.06 -1.10
CA TYR A 28 -10.32 -3.53 0.13
C TYR A 28 -10.50 -2.02 0.24
N THR A 29 -10.77 -1.54 1.46
CA THR A 29 -10.88 -0.11 1.74
C THR A 29 -10.11 0.23 3.01
N LEU A 30 -9.28 1.27 2.93
CA LEU A 30 -8.57 1.88 4.05
C LEU A 30 -9.31 3.15 4.48
N THR A 31 -9.67 3.25 5.75
CA THR A 31 -10.29 4.46 6.33
C THR A 31 -9.38 5.07 7.37
N ILE A 32 -9.02 6.35 7.18
CA ILE A 32 -8.22 7.16 8.12
C ILE A 32 -8.86 8.54 8.20
N ASP A 33 -9.10 9.05 9.41
CA ASP A 33 -9.73 10.36 9.65
C ASP A 33 -11.04 10.53 8.83
N GLU A 34 -11.93 9.54 8.90
CA GLU A 34 -13.23 9.47 8.18
C GLU A 34 -13.16 9.43 6.65
N GLN A 35 -11.95 9.52 6.06
CA GLN A 35 -11.76 9.41 4.62
C GLN A 35 -11.51 7.95 4.24
N ALA A 36 -12.39 7.41 3.39
CA ALA A 36 -12.23 6.09 2.78
C ALA A 36 -11.39 6.16 1.50
N ILE A 37 -10.45 5.22 1.36
CA ILE A 37 -9.55 5.07 0.22
C ILE A 37 -9.67 3.63 -0.25
N SER A 38 -10.09 3.44 -1.51
CA SER A 38 -10.11 2.11 -2.12
C SER A 38 -8.67 1.65 -2.37
N LEU A 39 -8.40 0.39 -2.05
CA LEU A 39 -7.12 -0.27 -2.31
C LEU A 39 -7.32 -1.29 -3.42
N GLU A 40 -6.36 -1.37 -4.35
CA GLU A 40 -6.37 -2.38 -5.41
C GLU A 40 -6.18 -3.79 -4.84
N ALA A 41 -5.31 -3.93 -3.83
CA ALA A 41 -5.06 -5.16 -3.11
C ALA A 41 -4.61 -4.87 -1.67
N LEU A 42 -4.61 -5.88 -0.82
CA LEU A 42 -4.08 -5.77 0.54
C LEU A 42 -2.58 -6.12 0.57
N THR A 43 -1.76 -5.22 0.04
CA THR A 43 -0.30 -5.38 -0.06
C THR A 43 0.46 -4.26 0.63
N VAL A 44 1.77 -4.43 0.81
CA VAL A 44 2.63 -3.40 1.40
C VAL A 44 2.56 -2.13 0.55
N ASN A 45 2.76 -2.24 -0.77
CA ASN A 45 2.74 -1.09 -1.68
C ASN A 45 1.38 -0.39 -1.69
N SER A 46 0.29 -1.15 -1.75
CA SER A 46 -1.06 -0.58 -1.77
C SER A 46 -1.34 0.28 -0.53
N LEU A 47 -0.97 -0.21 0.66
CA LEU A 47 -1.15 0.51 1.92
C LEU A 47 -0.20 1.70 2.04
N VAL A 48 1.10 1.51 1.81
CA VAL A 48 2.10 2.59 1.90
C VAL A 48 1.78 3.71 0.92
N SER A 49 1.46 3.38 -0.33
CA SER A 49 1.06 4.35 -1.36
C SER A 49 -0.14 5.18 -0.90
N ALA A 50 -1.23 4.54 -0.49
CA ALA A 50 -2.45 5.22 -0.06
C ALA A 50 -2.18 6.17 1.12
N ILE A 51 -1.39 5.73 2.10
CA ILE A 51 -1.09 6.49 3.31
C ILE A 51 -0.12 7.64 3.01
N ALA A 52 0.92 7.42 2.21
CA ALA A 52 1.86 8.46 1.80
C ALA A 52 1.13 9.59 1.05
N LEU A 53 0.27 9.24 0.10
CA LEU A 53 -0.56 10.20 -0.64
C LEU A 53 -1.49 10.99 0.28
N LYS A 54 -2.17 10.31 1.23
CA LYS A 54 -3.00 11.00 2.24
C LYS A 54 -2.17 11.97 3.09
N ASN A 55 -0.91 11.66 3.36
CA ASN A 55 0.02 12.52 4.12
C ASN A 55 0.69 13.62 3.28
N GLY A 56 0.19 13.87 2.07
CA GLY A 56 0.57 15.01 1.23
C GLY A 56 1.75 14.75 0.28
N PHE A 57 2.22 13.50 0.18
CA PHE A 57 3.14 13.14 -0.89
C PHE A 57 2.42 13.15 -2.24
N LYS A 58 3.13 13.58 -3.28
CA LYS A 58 2.73 13.41 -4.67
C LYS A 58 3.56 12.28 -5.26
N ARG A 59 2.95 11.50 -6.16
CA ARG A 59 3.59 10.36 -6.81
C ARG A 59 3.76 10.64 -8.29
N GLU A 60 4.96 10.37 -8.80
CA GLU A 60 5.32 10.49 -10.22
C GLU A 60 6.01 9.19 -10.66
N TYR A 61 5.67 8.68 -11.84
CA TYR A 61 6.42 7.59 -12.45
C TYR A 61 7.58 8.17 -13.25
N GLN A 62 8.78 7.66 -13.03
CA GLN A 62 10.00 8.07 -13.70
C GLN A 62 10.49 6.93 -14.56
N MET A 63 10.72 7.24 -15.84
CA MET A 63 11.34 6.32 -16.77
C MET A 63 12.81 6.73 -16.91
N ASP A 64 13.73 5.84 -16.56
CA ASP A 64 15.16 6.05 -16.72
C ASP A 64 15.72 5.00 -17.69
N VAL A 65 16.88 5.28 -18.28
CA VAL A 65 17.59 4.36 -19.18
C VAL A 65 18.03 3.09 -18.45
N ILE A 66 18.22 3.18 -17.12
CA ILE A 66 18.68 2.08 -16.28
C ILE A 66 17.50 1.27 -15.75
N ASP A 67 16.60 1.90 -14.98
CA ASP A 67 15.40 1.27 -14.44
C ASP A 67 14.29 2.30 -14.25
N ASP A 68 13.06 1.89 -14.49
CA ASP A 68 11.88 2.67 -14.12
C ASP A 68 11.64 2.63 -12.60
N TYR A 69 11.13 3.73 -12.05
CA TYR A 69 10.82 3.81 -10.63
C TYR A 69 9.69 4.80 -10.33
N THR A 70 9.08 4.62 -9.17
CA THR A 70 8.09 5.55 -8.64
C THR A 70 8.77 6.53 -7.69
N LEU A 71 8.55 7.83 -7.89
CA LEU A 71 9.07 8.91 -7.07
C LEU A 71 7.96 9.56 -6.26
N TYR A 72 8.09 9.55 -4.94
CA TYR A 72 7.23 10.30 -4.03
C TYR A 72 7.92 11.59 -3.61
N LYS A 73 7.22 12.72 -3.71
CA LYS A 73 7.71 14.05 -3.34
C LYS A 73 6.80 14.73 -2.33
N LYS A 74 7.39 15.30 -1.29
CA LYS A 74 6.74 16.23 -0.35
C LYS A 74 7.72 17.34 -0.01
N GLU A 75 7.46 18.53 -0.53
CA GLU A 75 8.39 19.67 -0.42
C GLU A 75 9.77 19.30 -0.97
N GLU A 76 10.84 19.41 -0.18
CA GLU A 76 12.20 19.00 -0.54
C GLU A 76 12.48 17.52 -0.29
N TYR A 77 11.56 16.79 0.33
CA TYR A 77 11.74 15.39 0.69
C TYR A 77 11.31 14.45 -0.44
N GLN A 78 12.14 13.45 -0.72
CA GLN A 78 11.95 12.50 -1.82
C GLN A 78 12.14 11.06 -1.35
N VAL A 79 11.27 10.18 -1.85
CA VAL A 79 11.36 8.73 -1.66
C VAL A 79 11.25 8.06 -3.02
N THR A 80 12.19 7.18 -3.32
CA THR A 80 12.14 6.31 -4.49
C THR A 80 11.58 4.95 -4.10
N LEU A 81 10.68 4.43 -4.94
CA LEU A 81 10.19 3.06 -4.88
C LEU A 81 10.56 2.36 -6.19
N LYS A 82 11.32 1.26 -6.08
CA LYS A 82 11.54 0.30 -7.16
C LYS A 82 10.76 -0.98 -6.89
N GLU A 83 10.12 -1.50 -7.93
CA GLU A 83 9.24 -2.67 -7.86
C GLU A 83 9.77 -3.75 -8.80
N GLU A 84 10.08 -4.93 -8.23
CA GLU A 84 10.59 -6.10 -8.94
C GLU A 84 9.75 -7.32 -8.59
N TYR A 85 8.67 -7.53 -9.36
CA TYR A 85 7.69 -8.60 -9.13
C TYR A 85 7.05 -8.51 -7.73
N ASP A 86 7.52 -9.30 -6.77
CA ASP A 86 7.05 -9.30 -5.36
C ASP A 86 8.03 -8.57 -4.43
N PHE A 87 9.10 -7.98 -4.95
CA PHE A 87 10.10 -7.28 -4.14
C PHE A 87 9.99 -5.77 -4.32
N LEU A 88 10.01 -5.07 -3.21
CA LEU A 88 9.95 -3.61 -3.15
C LEU A 88 11.24 -3.09 -2.52
N THR A 89 11.79 -2.05 -3.13
CA THR A 89 12.85 -1.24 -2.53
C THR A 89 12.37 0.18 -2.35
N TYR A 90 12.22 0.58 -1.10
CA TYR A 90 11.98 1.97 -0.72
C TYR A 90 13.30 2.61 -0.30
N SER A 91 13.61 3.79 -0.83
CA SER A 91 14.86 4.48 -0.48
C SER A 91 14.75 6.00 -0.50
N THR A 92 15.52 6.60 0.40
CA THR A 92 15.92 8.01 0.38
C THR A 92 17.43 8.09 0.11
N ASP A 93 18.02 9.27 0.18
CA ASP A 93 19.47 9.44 0.05
C ASP A 93 20.28 8.75 1.18
N SER A 94 19.64 8.48 2.32
CA SER A 94 20.33 8.00 3.54
C SER A 94 19.83 6.64 4.04
N VAL A 95 18.61 6.25 3.69
CA VAL A 95 17.99 5.03 4.22
C VAL A 95 17.36 4.22 3.10
N LYS A 96 17.44 2.89 3.23
CA LYS A 96 16.84 1.93 2.31
C LYS A 96 16.14 0.83 3.10
N ILE A 97 14.94 0.45 2.67
CA ILE A 97 14.21 -0.73 3.16
C ILE A 97 13.83 -1.60 1.97
N GLU A 98 14.15 -2.89 2.07
CA GLU A 98 13.72 -3.92 1.14
C GLU A 98 12.67 -4.80 1.80
N THR A 99 11.65 -5.17 1.05
CA THR A 99 10.60 -6.06 1.55
C THR A 99 9.88 -6.79 0.43
N LYS A 100 9.06 -7.77 0.80
CA LYS A 100 8.09 -8.35 -0.11
C LYS A 100 6.83 -7.50 -0.16
N ASP A 101 6.18 -7.41 -1.31
CA ASP A 101 4.88 -6.75 -1.42
C ASP A 101 3.77 -7.60 -0.78
N GLN A 102 3.81 -8.92 -1.02
CA GLN A 102 2.83 -9.87 -0.51
C GLN A 102 3.24 -10.42 0.86
N ILE A 103 2.52 -9.98 1.90
CA ILE A 103 2.66 -10.50 3.27
C ILE A 103 1.29 -11.01 3.74
N ILE A 104 1.16 -12.34 3.83
CA ILE A 104 -0.12 -13.01 4.14
C ILE A 104 -0.59 -12.72 5.57
N LEU A 105 0.34 -12.68 6.52
CA LEU A 105 -0.01 -12.47 7.92
C LEU A 105 -0.24 -10.97 8.17
N GLU A 106 -1.50 -10.60 8.41
CA GLU A 106 -1.95 -9.21 8.62
C GLU A 106 -1.10 -8.45 9.63
N THR A 107 -0.73 -9.07 10.76
CA THR A 107 0.13 -8.43 11.77
C THR A 107 1.51 -8.08 11.23
N LYS A 108 2.11 -8.97 10.44
CA LYS A 108 3.41 -8.73 9.80
C LYS A 108 3.31 -7.70 8.68
N LEU A 109 2.18 -7.68 7.96
CA LEU A 109 1.90 -6.67 6.95
C LEU A 109 1.89 -5.28 7.57
N VAL A 110 1.09 -5.07 8.62
CA VAL A 110 0.96 -3.73 9.25
C VAL A 110 2.22 -3.31 10.00
N GLU A 111 2.94 -4.24 10.62
CA GLU A 111 4.28 -3.98 11.19
C GLU A 111 5.24 -3.44 10.11
N LYS A 112 5.28 -4.09 8.94
CA LYS A 112 6.15 -3.66 7.83
C LYS A 112 5.71 -2.33 7.22
N VAL A 113 4.40 -2.11 7.10
CA VAL A 113 3.85 -0.83 6.62
C VAL A 113 4.24 0.30 7.59
N ASN A 114 4.07 0.12 8.90
CA ASN A 114 4.47 1.13 9.89
C ASN A 114 5.99 1.38 9.90
N ASP A 115 6.80 0.34 9.75
CA ASP A 115 8.27 0.46 9.62
C ASP A 115 8.65 1.33 8.41
N ILE A 116 8.07 1.08 7.24
CA ILE A 116 8.32 1.89 6.03
C ILE A 116 7.80 3.32 6.21
N LEU A 117 6.59 3.50 6.74
CA LEU A 117 6.00 4.81 6.95
C LEU A 117 6.83 5.68 7.89
N GLY A 118 7.29 5.12 9.02
CA GLY A 118 8.11 5.83 9.99
C GLY A 118 9.52 6.10 9.47
N THR A 119 10.19 5.08 8.95
CA THR A 119 11.61 5.14 8.58
C THR A 119 11.86 5.85 7.23
N ILE A 120 10.99 5.63 6.25
CA ILE A 120 11.16 6.15 4.88
C ILE A 120 10.33 7.40 4.64
N PHE A 121 9.08 7.47 5.13
CA PHE A 121 8.17 8.58 4.81
C PHE A 121 8.05 9.62 5.94
N ASN A 122 8.69 9.41 7.09
CA ASN A 122 8.54 10.22 8.30
C ASN A 122 7.07 10.45 8.69
N VAL A 123 6.23 9.43 8.50
CA VAL A 123 4.82 9.43 8.87
C VAL A 123 4.68 8.78 10.25
N GLU A 124 3.91 9.40 11.14
CA GLU A 124 3.63 8.84 12.47
C GLU A 124 2.98 7.46 12.34
N GLU A 125 3.36 6.55 13.23
CA GLU A 125 2.78 5.21 13.32
C GLU A 125 1.25 5.26 13.38
N LEU A 126 0.62 4.24 12.78
CA LEU A 126 -0.83 4.07 12.75
C LEU A 126 -1.24 2.81 13.51
N GLU A 127 -2.37 2.92 14.21
CA GLU A 127 -3.03 1.78 14.84
C GLU A 127 -3.96 1.13 13.81
N PHE A 128 -3.52 0.01 13.23
CA PHE A 128 -4.31 -0.73 12.24
C PHE A 128 -5.37 -1.60 12.90
N CYS A 129 -6.58 -1.58 12.36
CA CYS A 129 -7.71 -2.41 12.78
C CYS A 129 -8.38 -3.04 11.57
N PHE A 130 -8.48 -4.36 11.56
CA PHE A 130 -9.20 -5.10 10.53
C PHE A 130 -10.66 -5.27 10.94
N LYS A 131 -11.58 -4.74 10.13
CA LYS A 131 -13.00 -5.01 10.24
C LYS A 131 -13.34 -6.17 9.33
N MET A 132 -13.76 -7.28 9.92
CA MET A 132 -14.47 -8.32 9.19
C MET A 132 -15.91 -7.85 8.98
N THR A 133 -16.35 -7.83 7.73
CA THR A 133 -17.73 -7.52 7.33
C THR A 133 -18.45 -8.80 6.97
#